data_AF-A0A843IAP9-F1
#
_entry.id   AF-A0A843IAP9-F1
#
_cell.length_a   1.000
_cell.length_b   1.000
_cell.length_c   1.000
_cell.angle_alpha   90.00
_cell.angle_beta   90.00
_cell.angle_gamma   90.00
#
_symmetry.space_group_name_H-M   'P 1'
#
loop_
_entity.id
_entity.type
_entity.pdbx_description
1 polymer ?
#
loop_
_entity_poly.entity_id
_entity_poly.type
_entity_poly.pdbx_seq_one_letter_code
_entity_poly.pdbx_strand_id
1 'polypeptide(L)'
;SENDVDRLIVVPVFIAPGVHTTNDIPTILGLKEGHSHHHHHDHDHSHEHEHHHHHDLTTIDFDGEILYPEPIKADDILIDILIKKVNNSL
;
A
#
# COMPACT_ATOMS: atom_id res chain seq x y z
N SER A 1 -16.14 -19.75 -11.26
CA SER A 1 -14.82 -20.05 -10.69
C SER A 1 -14.90 -19.76 -9.21
N GLU A 2 -14.25 -20.53 -8.35
CA GLU A 2 -14.15 -20.19 -6.91
C GLU A 2 -13.44 -18.83 -6.81
N ASN A 3 -14.16 -17.80 -6.34
CA ASN A 3 -13.76 -16.37 -6.22
C ASN A 3 -14.11 -15.42 -7.40
N ASP A 4 -15.37 -15.41 -7.88
CA ASP A 4 -15.92 -14.19 -8.51
C ASP A 4 -16.20 -13.17 -7.40
N VAL A 5 -15.21 -12.33 -7.10
CA VAL A 5 -15.35 -11.22 -6.15
C VAL A 5 -15.50 -9.93 -6.95
N ASP A 6 -16.69 -9.34 -6.92
CA ASP A 6 -16.95 -8.08 -7.64
C ASP A 6 -16.29 -6.86 -6.97
N ARG A 7 -16.02 -6.95 -5.66
CA ARG A 7 -15.48 -5.86 -4.85
C ARG A 7 -14.49 -6.34 -3.79
N LEU A 8 -13.32 -5.70 -3.74
CA LEU A 8 -12.28 -5.89 -2.72
C LEU A 8 -12.22 -4.68 -1.78
N ILE A 9 -12.33 -4.91 -0.47
CA ILE A 9 -12.15 -3.86 0.55
C ILE A 9 -10.81 -4.08 1.25
N VAL A 10 -9.87 -3.16 1.06
CA VAL A 10 -8.51 -3.26 1.62
C VAL A 10 -8.38 -2.30 2.79
N VAL A 11 -8.50 -2.80 4.01
CA VAL A 11 -8.39 -1.96 5.22
C VAL A 11 -6.94 -1.89 5.69
N PRO A 12 -6.24 -0.74 5.59
CA PRO A 12 -4.87 -0.61 6.08
C PRO A 12 -4.87 -0.56 7.61
N VAL A 13 -4.44 -1.65 8.26
CA VAL A 13 -4.29 -1.74 9.72
C VAL A 13 -3.01 -1.02 10.17
N PHE A 14 -3.03 0.30 10.06
CA PHE A 14 -1.97 1.22 10.46
C PHE A 14 -2.54 2.31 11.37
N ILE A 15 -1.73 2.81 12.29
CA ILE A 15 -2.15 3.88 13.22
C ILE A 15 -2.25 5.22 12.50
N ALA A 16 -1.34 5.52 11.57
CA ALA A 16 -1.30 6.82 10.90
C ALA A 16 -0.94 6.65 9.42
N PRO A 17 -1.26 7.65 8.58
CA PRO A 17 -0.78 7.68 7.20
C PRO A 17 0.76 7.68 7.15
N GLY A 18 1.32 6.91 6.22
CA GLY A 18 2.75 6.88 5.92
C GLY A 18 3.02 6.32 4.53
N VAL A 19 4.30 6.18 4.16
CA VAL A 19 4.71 5.78 2.79
C VAL A 19 4.01 4.50 2.31
N HIS A 20 3.84 3.52 3.20
CA HIS A 20 3.13 2.28 2.90
C HIS A 20 1.65 2.52 2.56
N THR A 21 0.95 3.34 3.34
CA THR A 21 -0.48 3.56 3.15
C THR A 21 -0.79 4.57 2.06
N THR A 22 0.14 5.47 1.72
CA THR A 22 -0.08 6.56 0.75
C THR A 22 0.59 6.33 -0.60
N ASN A 23 1.56 5.42 -0.68
CA ASN A 23 2.29 5.12 -1.91
C ASN A 23 2.31 3.62 -2.18
N ASP A 24 2.93 2.81 -1.31
CA ASP A 24 3.25 1.42 -1.67
C ASP A 24 2.00 0.56 -1.89
N ILE A 25 1.06 0.57 -0.94
CA ILE A 25 -0.20 -0.18 -1.03
C ILE A 25 -1.07 0.34 -2.19
N PRO A 26 -1.32 1.66 -2.33
CA PRO A 26 -2.03 2.18 -3.51
C PRO A 26 -1.38 1.77 -4.84
N THR A 27 -0.05 1.76 -4.94
CA THR A 27 0.67 1.30 -6.12
C THR A 27 0.44 -0.19 -6.37
N ILE A 28 0.59 -1.05 -5.35
CA ILE A 28 0.31 -2.50 -5.45
C ILE A 28 -1.13 -2.75 -5.90
N LEU A 29 -2.09 -1.95 -5.42
CA LEU A 29 -3.51 -2.05 -5.77
C LEU A 29 -3.86 -1.45 -7.14
N GLY A 30 -2.90 -0.88 -7.88
CA GLY A 30 -3.17 -0.18 -9.14
C GLY A 30 -3.95 1.13 -8.98
N LEU A 31 -4.13 1.63 -7.75
CA LEU A 31 -4.81 2.90 -7.44
C LEU A 31 -3.90 4.11 -7.63
N LYS A 32 -2.60 3.90 -7.74
CA LYS A 32 -1.58 4.92 -8.01
C LYS A 32 -0.60 4.37 -9.04
N GLU A 33 -0.17 5.22 -9.97
CA GLU A 33 0.92 4.86 -10.87
C GLU A 33 2.19 4.59 -10.06
N GLY A 34 2.71 3.37 -10.16
CA GLY A 34 4.06 3.08 -9.70
C GLY A 34 5.07 3.82 -10.58
N HIS A 35 6.24 4.13 -10.03
CA HIS A 35 7.37 4.60 -10.84
C HIS A 35 7.94 3.51 -11.77
N SER A 36 7.19 2.45 -12.09
CA SER A 36 7.60 1.43 -13.04
C SER A 36 7.43 1.99 -14.45
N HIS A 37 8.49 2.65 -14.93
CA HIS A 37 8.69 2.90 -16.34
C HIS A 37 8.48 1.59 -17.11
N HIS A 38 7.38 1.50 -17.85
CA HIS A 38 7.22 0.48 -18.88
C HIS A 38 8.35 0.67 -19.89
N HIS A 39 9.36 -0.20 -19.83
CA HIS A 39 10.39 -0.30 -20.84
C HIS A 39 9.74 -0.77 -22.15
N HIS A 40 9.47 0.16 -23.06
CA HIS A 40 9.55 -0.17 -24.47
C HIS A 40 11.02 -0.20 -24.85
N HIS A 41 11.45 -1.38 -25.30
CA HIS A 41 12.77 -1.60 -25.86
C HIS A 41 12.90 -0.82 -27.16
N ASP A 42 13.70 0.24 -27.15
CA ASP A 42 14.48 0.65 -28.31
C ASP A 42 15.92 0.88 -27.84
N HIS A 43 16.84 0.23 -28.56
CA HIS A 43 18.26 0.13 -28.25
C HIS A 43 18.99 1.48 -28.32
N ASP A 44 19.65 1.89 -27.22
CA ASP A 44 20.93 2.61 -27.31
C ASP A 44 21.76 2.45 -26.02
N HIS A 45 23.07 2.37 -26.16
CA HIS A 45 24.02 2.03 -25.09
C HIS A 45 24.58 3.27 -24.39
N SER A 46 24.36 3.40 -23.08
CA SER A 46 25.23 4.20 -22.21
C SER A 46 25.25 3.66 -20.79
N HIS A 47 26.46 3.39 -20.28
CA HIS A 47 26.71 2.88 -18.94
C HIS A 47 26.57 3.98 -17.88
N GLU A 48 25.53 3.91 -17.04
CA GLU A 48 25.45 4.64 -15.78
C GLU A 48 25.19 3.64 -14.64
N HIS A 49 26.07 3.65 -13.64
CA HIS A 49 25.97 2.82 -12.45
C HIS A 49 25.06 3.50 -11.43
N GLU A 50 23.75 3.28 -11.57
CA GLU A 50 22.76 3.73 -10.61
C GLU A 50 22.31 2.53 -9.76
N HIS A 51 22.71 2.52 -8.48
CA HIS A 51 22.30 1.50 -7.52
C HIS A 51 20.87 1.76 -7.04
N HIS A 52 19.88 1.44 -7.87
CA HIS A 52 18.49 1.48 -7.48
C HIS A 52 18.11 0.22 -6.70
N HIS A 53 17.82 0.38 -5.41
CA HIS A 53 17.07 -0.60 -4.64
C HIS A 53 15.62 -0.62 -5.17
N HIS A 54 15.40 -1.31 -6.28
CA HIS A 54 14.07 -1.50 -6.85
C HIS A 54 13.27 -2.39 -5.91
N HIS A 55 12.39 -1.79 -5.10
CA HIS A 55 11.27 -2.52 -4.55
C HIS A 55 10.33 -2.83 -5.72
N ASP A 56 10.40 -4.06 -6.24
CA ASP A 56 9.43 -4.58 -7.22
C ASP A 56 8.04 -4.59 -6.58
N LEU A 57 7.31 -3.47 -6.73
CA LEU A 57 5.90 -3.40 -6.42
C LEU A 57 5.15 -3.92 -7.64
N THR A 58 4.85 -5.22 -7.66
CA THR A 58 3.99 -5.81 -8.69
C THR A 58 2.54 -5.38 -8.46
N THR A 59 1.93 -4.74 -9.46
CA THR A 59 0.50 -4.41 -9.43
C THR A 59 -0.35 -5.67 -9.44
N ILE A 60 -1.46 -5.66 -8.71
CA ILE A 60 -2.46 -6.74 -8.75
C ILE A 60 -3.21 -6.75 -10.09
N ASP A 61 -3.55 -7.94 -10.57
CA ASP A 61 -4.45 -8.16 -11.70
C ASP A 61 -5.86 -8.44 -11.14
N PHE A 62 -6.67 -7.39 -11.02
CA PHE A 62 -8.05 -7.46 -10.49
C PHE A 62 -8.96 -6.46 -11.20
N ASP A 63 -9.94 -6.97 -11.92
CA ASP A 63 -10.87 -6.18 -12.74
C ASP A 63 -12.10 -5.65 -11.96
N GLY A 64 -12.24 -6.00 -10.68
CA GLY A 64 -13.35 -5.58 -9.82
C GLY A 64 -13.13 -4.21 -9.15
N GLU A 65 -14.11 -3.79 -8.35
CA GLU A 65 -14.01 -2.52 -7.60
C GLU A 65 -13.11 -2.66 -6.37
N ILE A 66 -12.13 -1.76 -6.21
CA ILE A 66 -11.29 -1.70 -5.01
C ILE A 66 -11.71 -0.50 -4.15
N LEU A 67 -12.06 -0.76 -2.89
CA LEU A 67 -12.25 0.26 -1.86
C LEU A 67 -11.06 0.25 -0.89
N TYR A 68 -10.36 1.37 -0.80
CA TYR A 68 -9.21 1.55 0.09
C TYR A 68 -9.49 2.67 1.11
N PRO A 69 -10.12 2.36 2.26
CA PRO A 69 -10.39 3.35 3.31
C PRO A 69 -9.12 3.85 4.00
N GLU A 70 -9.27 4.92 4.78
CA GLU A 70 -8.18 5.50 5.56
C GLU A 70 -7.69 4.57 6.70
N PRO A 71 -6.42 4.70 7.14
CA PRO A 71 -5.92 4.01 8.33
C PRO A 71 -6.62 4.47 9.61
N ILE A 72 -6.36 3.80 10.73
CA ILE A 72 -7.12 3.93 11.99
C ILE A 72 -7.09 5.35 12.56
N LYS A 73 -5.97 6.08 12.41
CA LYS A 73 -5.77 7.45 12.94
C LYS A 73 -5.96 7.52 14.46
N ALA A 74 -6.30 8.69 14.99
CA ALA A 74 -6.52 8.94 16.42
C ALA A 74 -7.96 8.61 16.83
N ASP A 75 -8.35 7.35 16.65
CA ASP A 75 -9.67 6.87 17.07
C ASP A 75 -9.76 6.77 18.61
N ASP A 76 -10.91 7.14 19.18
CA ASP A 76 -11.15 7.10 20.63
C ASP A 76 -10.93 5.69 21.22
N ILE A 77 -11.20 4.64 20.44
CA ILE A 77 -10.95 3.25 20.86
C ILE A 77 -9.45 3.00 21.07
N LEU A 78 -8.59 3.57 20.22
CA LEU A 78 -7.14 3.45 20.42
C LEU A 78 -6.70 4.19 21.68
N ILE A 79 -7.29 5.35 21.97
CA ILE A 79 -7.02 6.11 23.19
C ILE A 79 -7.44 5.29 24.42
N ASP A 80 -8.62 4.69 24.40
CA ASP A 80 -9.10 3.80 25.47
C ASP A 80 -8.17 2.60 25.68
N ILE A 81 -7.68 2.00 24.60
CA ILE A 81 -6.70 0.91 24.66
C ILE A 81 -5.39 1.40 25.31
N LEU A 82 -4.91 2.59 24.96
CA LEU A 82 -3.71 3.18 25.55
C LEU A 82 -3.89 3.43 27.05
N ILE A 83 -5.02 4.01 27.46
CA ILE A 83 -5.35 4.25 28.87
C ILE A 83 -5.36 2.92 29.64
N LYS A 84 -6.01 1.89 29.11
CA LYS A 84 -6.04 0.55 29.72
C LYS A 84 -4.64 -0.04 29.85
N LYS A 85 -3.78 0.11 28.84
CA LYS A 85 -2.39 -0.37 28.88
C LYS A 85 -1.57 0.33 29.96
N VAL A 86 -1.70 1.66 30.09
CA VAL A 86 -1.00 2.43 31.12
C VAL A 86 -1.46 1.98 32.52
N ASN A 87 -2.77 1.89 32.75
CA ASN A 87 -3.32 1.50 34.05
C ASN A 87 -3.00 0.04 34.44
N ASN A 88 -2.85 -0.86 33.46
CA ASN A 88 -2.46 -2.25 33.72
C ASN A 88 -0.93 -2.41 33.93
N SER A 89 -0.14 -1.38 33.63
CA SER A 89 1.32 -1.39 33.82
C SER A 89 1.76 -0.69 35.11
N LEU A 90 0.82 -0.10 35.84
CA LEU A 90 0.97 0.54 37.15
C LEU A 90 0.35 -0.33 38.25
#